data_AF-A0A8C2Y7V2-F1
#
_entry.id   AF-A0A8C2Y7V2-F1
#
_cell.length_a   1.000
_cell.length_b   1.000
_cell.length_c   1.000
_cell.angle_alpha   90.00
_cell.angle_beta   90.00
_cell.angle_gamma   90.00
#
_symmetry.space_group_name_H-M   'P 1'
#
loop_
_entity.id
_entity.type
_entity.pdbx_description
1 polymer ?
#
loop_
_entity_poly.entity_id
_entity_poly.type
_entity_poly.pdbx_seq_one_letter_code
_entity_poly.pdbx_strand_id
1 'polypeptide(L)'
;MGISVVSYTLKDIHDDQDYLHSLGKGRTAEVQRDARVGEAEAKRDAGIRESRARQQQLSAQLLSETAMAQAQRDFQLQQAQCDAAVNARKAQADLAYQLQVAKTKQQIEEQRAQILVVERAQQAQIQEHEIGRKEKELEANVRKPAEAERFRLERLAEAERLQLLAQAEAEAEAMKVTGAAALRAGKCVVSARCRAEAAQAAAKAAAFHEFQEPAVLDMVLNRLPQVADAVSQPLLSAPCISICPYMSLWVSICPYRFLYVPICPYMPLKVPIGSCMSLCFYLCNTPYSR
;
A
#
# COMPACT_ATOMS: atom_id res chain seq x y z
N MET A 1 -102.89 -146.73 48.81
CA MET A 1 -101.85 -145.68 48.70
C MET A 1 -102.09 -144.92 47.41
N GLY A 2 -102.61 -143.69 47.46
CA GLY A 2 -103.09 -142.97 46.26
C GLY A 2 -102.35 -141.65 46.06
N ILE A 3 -101.15 -141.71 45.50
CA ILE A 3 -100.35 -140.53 45.15
C ILE A 3 -101.06 -139.80 44.00
N SER A 4 -101.30 -138.49 44.14
CA SER A 4 -101.83 -137.63 43.07
C SER A 4 -100.74 -136.69 42.56
N VAL A 5 -100.67 -136.55 41.24
CA VAL A 5 -99.68 -135.71 40.55
C VAL A 5 -100.17 -134.27 40.56
N VAL A 6 -99.41 -133.35 41.19
CA VAL A 6 -99.78 -131.93 41.33
C VAL A 6 -99.25 -131.08 40.17
N SER A 7 -98.08 -131.42 39.61
CA SER A 7 -97.56 -130.84 38.37
C SER A 7 -96.45 -131.72 37.78
N TYR A 8 -96.26 -131.65 36.47
CA TYR A 8 -95.15 -132.30 35.77
C TYR A 8 -94.32 -131.21 35.09
N THR A 9 -93.04 -131.09 35.43
CA THR A 9 -92.09 -130.19 34.77
C THR A 9 -91.15 -131.01 33.89
N LEU A 10 -91.14 -130.68 32.60
CA LEU A 10 -90.19 -131.25 31.64
C LEU A 10 -88.79 -130.75 32.00
N LYS A 11 -87.84 -131.69 32.15
CA LYS A 11 -86.44 -131.35 32.44
C LYS A 11 -85.61 -131.20 31.18
N ASP A 12 -85.67 -132.19 30.28
CA ASP A 12 -84.86 -132.22 29.06
C ASP A 12 -85.65 -132.79 27.88
N ILE A 13 -85.38 -132.25 26.69
CA ILE A 13 -85.94 -132.71 25.41
C ILE A 13 -84.73 -133.07 24.52
N HIS A 14 -84.71 -134.31 24.01
CA HIS A 14 -83.65 -134.81 23.13
C HIS A 14 -84.22 -135.18 21.76
N ASP A 15 -83.48 -134.89 20.71
CA ASP A 15 -83.87 -135.09 19.31
C ASP A 15 -82.73 -135.78 18.56
N ASP A 16 -82.99 -136.97 18.02
CA ASP A 16 -82.00 -137.79 17.31
C ASP A 16 -81.74 -137.32 15.86
N GLN A 17 -82.59 -136.43 15.31
CA GLN A 17 -82.52 -135.96 13.92
C GLN A 17 -82.15 -134.47 13.77
N ASP A 18 -81.64 -133.82 14.83
CA ASP A 18 -81.10 -132.44 14.80
C ASP A 18 -82.07 -131.36 14.25
N TYR A 19 -83.37 -131.64 14.26
CA TYR A 19 -84.41 -130.74 13.74
C TYR A 19 -84.48 -129.45 14.55
N LEU A 20 -84.44 -129.56 15.88
CA LEU A 20 -84.44 -128.40 16.79
C LEU A 20 -83.20 -127.51 16.61
N HIS A 21 -82.03 -128.11 16.41
CA HIS A 21 -80.79 -127.38 16.18
C HIS A 21 -80.80 -126.63 14.83
N SER A 22 -81.34 -127.27 13.79
CA SER A 22 -81.46 -126.67 12.45
C SER A 22 -82.46 -125.51 12.40
N LEU A 23 -83.55 -125.58 13.20
CA LEU A 23 -84.50 -124.47 13.37
C LEU A 23 -83.83 -123.20 13.94
N GLY A 24 -82.79 -123.36 14.78
CA GLY A 24 -82.06 -122.25 15.42
C GLY A 24 -80.91 -121.65 14.58
N LYS A 25 -80.41 -122.35 13.56
CA LYS A 25 -79.25 -121.90 12.73
C LYS A 25 -79.51 -120.59 11.98
N GLY A 26 -80.71 -120.42 11.42
CA GLY A 26 -81.09 -119.18 10.73
C GLY A 26 -81.08 -117.99 11.69
N ARG A 27 -81.73 -118.15 12.85
CA ARG A 27 -81.84 -117.09 13.86
C ARG A 27 -80.49 -116.73 14.49
N THR A 28 -79.61 -117.70 14.72
CA THR A 28 -78.25 -117.45 15.22
C THR A 28 -77.37 -116.74 14.18
N ALA A 29 -77.48 -117.08 12.90
CA ALA A 29 -76.76 -116.38 11.83
C ALA A 29 -77.25 -114.94 11.63
N GLU A 30 -78.56 -114.68 11.76
CA GLU A 30 -79.14 -113.33 11.80
C GLU A 30 -78.55 -112.51 12.95
N VAL A 31 -78.59 -113.04 14.19
CA VAL A 31 -78.06 -112.34 15.37
C VAL A 31 -76.55 -112.06 15.21
N GLN A 32 -75.76 -112.98 14.67
CA GLN A 32 -74.33 -112.75 14.40
C GLN A 32 -74.09 -111.73 13.29
N ARG A 33 -74.95 -111.67 12.27
CA ARG A 33 -74.88 -110.64 11.23
C ARG A 33 -75.19 -109.28 11.82
N ASP A 34 -76.27 -109.17 12.58
CA ASP A 34 -76.71 -107.92 13.21
C ASP A 34 -75.67 -107.42 14.23
N ALA A 35 -75.05 -108.34 15.00
CA ALA A 35 -73.94 -108.01 15.89
C ALA A 35 -72.73 -107.44 15.12
N ARG A 36 -72.34 -108.07 14.00
CA ARG A 36 -71.24 -107.58 13.15
C ARG A 36 -71.54 -106.23 12.51
N VAL A 37 -72.78 -106.02 12.07
CA VAL A 37 -73.24 -104.73 11.52
C VAL A 37 -73.19 -103.66 12.60
N GLY A 38 -73.75 -103.95 13.78
CA GLY A 38 -73.73 -103.04 14.93
C GLY A 38 -72.31 -102.68 15.38
N GLU A 39 -71.40 -103.65 15.43
CA GLU A 39 -69.98 -103.38 15.72
C GLU A 39 -69.31 -102.50 14.66
N ALA A 40 -69.57 -102.73 13.38
CA ALA A 40 -68.96 -101.97 12.29
C ALA A 40 -69.49 -100.53 12.25
N GLU A 41 -70.80 -100.34 12.48
CA GLU A 41 -71.43 -99.03 12.60
C GLU A 41 -70.89 -98.28 13.82
N ALA A 42 -70.82 -98.94 14.98
CA ALA A 42 -70.24 -98.35 16.19
C ALA A 42 -68.77 -97.93 15.99
N LYS A 43 -67.95 -98.77 15.34
CA LYS A 43 -66.56 -98.45 15.01
C LYS A 43 -66.46 -97.28 14.03
N ARG A 44 -67.32 -97.24 13.00
CA ARG A 44 -67.38 -96.13 12.04
C ARG A 44 -67.74 -94.82 12.74
N ASP A 45 -68.79 -94.83 13.55
CA ASP A 45 -69.27 -93.64 14.25
C ASP A 45 -68.29 -93.16 15.33
N ALA A 46 -67.59 -94.08 15.98
CA ALA A 46 -66.48 -93.76 16.88
C ALA A 46 -65.34 -93.07 16.10
N GLY A 47 -64.93 -93.62 14.96
CA GLY A 47 -63.86 -93.04 14.12
C GLY A 47 -64.22 -91.66 13.55
N ILE A 48 -65.48 -91.45 13.14
CA ILE A 48 -65.97 -90.14 12.68
C ILE A 48 -65.94 -89.13 13.83
N ARG A 49 -66.44 -89.50 15.01
CA ARG A 49 -66.44 -88.62 16.20
C ARG A 49 -65.03 -88.28 16.64
N GLU A 50 -64.13 -89.26 16.68
CA GLU A 50 -62.72 -89.05 17.01
C GLU A 50 -62.04 -88.11 16.00
N SER A 51 -62.25 -88.34 14.70
CA SER A 51 -61.67 -87.48 13.65
C SER A 51 -62.17 -86.05 13.73
N ARG A 52 -63.48 -85.85 13.98
CA ARG A 52 -64.06 -84.52 14.18
C ARG A 52 -63.51 -83.83 15.43
N ALA A 53 -63.41 -84.55 16.54
CA ALA A 53 -62.83 -84.04 17.78
C ALA A 53 -61.36 -83.62 17.58
N ARG A 54 -60.57 -84.45 16.89
CA ARG A 54 -59.18 -84.14 16.52
C ARG A 54 -59.08 -82.93 15.60
N GLN A 55 -59.92 -82.83 14.57
CA GLN A 55 -59.94 -81.66 13.67
C GLN A 55 -60.28 -80.37 14.44
N GLN A 56 -61.28 -80.42 15.32
CA GLN A 56 -61.66 -79.28 16.15
C GLN A 56 -60.53 -78.86 17.08
N GLN A 57 -59.90 -79.82 17.77
CA GLN A 57 -58.75 -79.56 18.64
C GLN A 57 -57.60 -78.92 17.86
N LEU A 58 -57.18 -79.51 16.74
CA LEU A 58 -56.09 -78.99 15.91
C LEU A 58 -56.42 -77.60 15.37
N SER A 59 -57.65 -77.38 14.91
CA SER A 59 -58.08 -76.06 14.42
C SER A 59 -58.01 -75.00 15.53
N ALA A 60 -58.45 -75.33 16.76
CA ALA A 60 -58.37 -74.42 17.89
C ALA A 60 -56.93 -74.12 18.30
N GLN A 61 -56.05 -75.12 18.26
CA GLN A 61 -54.61 -74.98 18.51
C GLN A 61 -53.96 -74.05 17.47
N LEU A 62 -54.17 -74.30 16.18
CA LEU A 62 -53.62 -73.47 15.11
C LEU A 62 -54.15 -72.03 15.16
N LEU A 63 -55.42 -71.83 15.50
CA LEU A 63 -55.99 -70.48 15.70
C LEU A 63 -55.32 -69.76 16.89
N SER A 64 -55.06 -70.48 17.96
CA SER A 64 -54.36 -69.93 19.13
C SER A 64 -52.90 -69.60 18.81
N GLU A 65 -52.18 -70.49 18.13
CA GLU A 65 -50.79 -70.26 17.72
C GLU A 65 -50.67 -69.10 16.73
N THR A 66 -51.57 -69.01 15.75
CA THR A 66 -51.60 -67.88 14.80
C THR A 66 -51.89 -66.56 15.52
N ALA A 67 -52.83 -66.54 16.46
CA ALA A 67 -53.12 -65.35 17.26
C ALA A 67 -51.92 -64.95 18.13
N MET A 68 -51.23 -65.92 18.76
CA MET A 68 -50.01 -65.66 19.53
C MET A 68 -48.87 -65.11 18.65
N ALA A 69 -48.66 -65.70 17.48
CA ALA A 69 -47.64 -65.26 16.53
C ALA A 69 -47.93 -63.84 16.00
N GLN A 70 -49.20 -63.52 15.72
CA GLN A 70 -49.62 -62.17 15.36
C GLN A 70 -49.37 -61.18 16.50
N ALA A 71 -49.81 -61.50 17.72
CA ALA A 71 -49.58 -60.65 18.88
C ALA A 71 -48.08 -60.42 19.15
N GLN A 72 -47.25 -61.44 18.98
CA GLN A 72 -45.79 -61.33 19.15
C GLN A 72 -45.16 -60.45 18.06
N ARG A 73 -45.57 -60.60 16.81
CA ARG A 73 -45.13 -59.73 15.70
C ARG A 73 -45.52 -58.28 15.97
N ASP A 74 -46.77 -58.03 16.35
CA ASP A 74 -47.27 -56.68 16.60
C ASP A 74 -46.54 -56.04 17.79
N PHE A 75 -46.30 -56.80 18.86
CA PHE A 75 -45.49 -56.36 19.99
C PHE A 75 -44.07 -55.96 19.55
N GLN A 76 -43.41 -56.79 18.73
CA GLN A 76 -42.06 -56.48 18.22
C GLN A 76 -42.05 -55.25 17.31
N LEU A 77 -43.07 -55.08 16.46
CA LEU A 77 -43.21 -53.91 15.61
C LEU A 77 -43.39 -52.64 16.45
N GLN A 78 -44.23 -52.68 17.49
CA GLN A 78 -44.44 -51.56 18.40
C GLN A 78 -43.17 -51.24 19.21
N GLN A 79 -42.47 -52.27 19.70
CA GLN A 79 -41.20 -52.09 20.39
C GLN A 79 -40.17 -51.41 19.49
N ALA A 80 -40.00 -51.89 18.25
CA ALA A 80 -39.07 -51.29 17.29
C ALA A 80 -39.43 -49.84 16.93
N GLN A 81 -40.73 -49.52 16.81
CA GLN A 81 -41.20 -48.15 16.57
C GLN A 81 -40.87 -47.23 17.76
N CYS A 82 -41.13 -47.68 18.98
CA CYS A 82 -40.80 -46.96 20.20
C CYS A 82 -39.28 -46.73 20.32
N ASP A 83 -38.47 -47.76 20.09
CA ASP A 83 -37.02 -47.66 20.14
C ASP A 83 -36.48 -46.71 19.07
N ALA A 84 -37.00 -46.78 17.84
CA ALA A 84 -36.65 -45.85 16.77
C ALA A 84 -37.00 -44.40 17.15
N ALA A 85 -38.18 -44.16 17.74
CA ALA A 85 -38.59 -42.84 18.19
C ALA A 85 -37.72 -42.33 19.35
N VAL A 86 -37.42 -43.16 20.35
CA VAL A 86 -36.54 -42.82 21.47
C VAL A 86 -35.14 -42.49 20.96
N ASN A 87 -34.59 -43.30 20.06
CA ASN A 87 -33.26 -43.07 19.50
C ASN A 87 -33.21 -41.80 18.64
N ALA A 88 -34.25 -41.53 17.84
CA ALA A 88 -34.36 -40.29 17.09
C ALA A 88 -34.40 -39.07 18.03
N ARG A 89 -35.15 -39.13 19.13
CA ARG A 89 -35.21 -38.06 20.13
C ARG A 89 -33.89 -37.88 20.87
N LYS A 90 -33.20 -38.97 21.23
CA LYS A 90 -31.86 -38.93 21.84
C LYS A 90 -30.86 -38.27 20.90
N ALA A 91 -30.79 -38.70 19.64
CA ALA A 91 -29.90 -38.10 18.65
C ALA A 91 -30.19 -36.59 18.44
N GLN A 92 -31.46 -36.19 18.42
CA GLN A 92 -31.85 -34.77 18.38
C GLN A 92 -31.38 -34.00 19.62
N ALA A 93 -31.54 -34.58 20.82
CA ALA A 93 -31.08 -33.97 22.06
C ALA A 93 -29.55 -33.81 22.10
N ASP A 94 -28.80 -34.82 21.65
CA ASP A 94 -27.35 -34.79 21.58
C ASP A 94 -26.86 -33.70 20.60
N LEU A 95 -27.46 -33.61 19.42
CA LEU A 95 -27.15 -32.55 18.44
C LEU A 95 -27.50 -31.17 18.97
N ALA A 96 -28.65 -31.01 19.63
CA ALA A 96 -29.05 -29.74 20.26
C ALA A 96 -28.07 -29.33 21.36
N TYR A 97 -27.62 -30.29 22.17
CA TYR A 97 -26.60 -30.06 23.19
C TYR A 97 -25.26 -29.62 22.58
N GLN A 98 -24.77 -30.32 21.55
CA GLN A 98 -23.53 -29.96 20.85
C GLN A 98 -23.61 -28.57 20.21
N LEU A 99 -24.75 -28.25 19.57
CA LEU A 99 -25.01 -26.93 19.01
C LEU A 99 -24.95 -25.85 20.10
N GLN A 100 -25.56 -26.10 21.26
CA GLN A 100 -25.54 -25.16 22.37
C GLN A 100 -24.13 -24.94 22.90
N VAL A 101 -23.34 -26.01 23.05
CA VAL A 101 -21.91 -25.91 23.44
C VAL A 101 -21.13 -25.07 22.43
N ALA A 102 -21.33 -25.27 21.12
CA ALA A 102 -20.67 -24.49 20.10
C ALA A 102 -21.06 -23.00 20.15
N LYS A 103 -22.35 -22.69 20.32
CA LYS A 103 -22.83 -21.30 20.48
C LYS A 103 -22.23 -20.63 21.70
N THR A 104 -22.26 -21.30 22.85
CA THR A 104 -21.67 -20.75 24.08
C THR A 104 -20.17 -20.52 23.92
N LYS A 105 -19.44 -21.43 23.26
CA LYS A 105 -18.01 -21.23 22.95
C LYS A 105 -17.79 -20.01 22.05
N GLN A 106 -18.60 -19.84 21.01
CA GLN A 106 -18.52 -18.64 20.14
C GLN A 106 -18.71 -17.36 20.96
N GLN A 107 -19.72 -17.31 21.83
CA GLN A 107 -19.97 -16.16 22.70
C GLN A 107 -18.81 -15.87 23.65
N ILE A 108 -18.19 -16.91 24.22
CA ILE A 108 -17.00 -16.75 25.08
C ILE A 108 -15.83 -16.16 24.29
N GLU A 109 -15.57 -16.65 23.08
CA GLU A 109 -14.49 -16.14 22.24
C GLU A 109 -14.74 -14.70 21.79
N GLU A 110 -15.98 -14.34 21.44
CA GLU A 110 -16.38 -12.96 21.14
C GLU A 110 -16.14 -12.03 22.34
N GLN A 111 -16.53 -12.45 23.54
CA GLN A 111 -16.30 -11.70 24.77
C GLN A 111 -14.80 -11.55 25.07
N ARG A 112 -14.01 -12.62 24.89
CA ARG A 112 -12.54 -12.59 25.05
C ARG A 112 -11.91 -11.60 24.07
N ALA A 113 -12.33 -11.62 22.80
CA ALA A 113 -11.83 -10.70 21.79
C ALA A 113 -12.17 -9.24 22.16
N GLN A 114 -13.36 -8.98 22.70
CA GLN A 114 -13.75 -7.65 23.18
C GLN A 114 -12.87 -7.17 24.34
N ILE A 115 -12.62 -8.03 25.33
CA ILE A 115 -11.71 -7.71 26.45
C ILE A 115 -10.32 -7.33 25.90
N LEU A 116 -9.79 -8.12 24.97
CA LEU A 116 -8.48 -7.87 24.37
C LEU A 116 -8.43 -6.56 23.55
N VAL A 117 -9.50 -6.21 22.85
CA VAL A 117 -9.59 -4.91 22.15
C VAL A 117 -9.57 -3.75 23.15
N VAL A 118 -10.31 -3.87 24.26
CA VAL A 118 -10.32 -2.86 25.32
C VAL A 118 -8.94 -2.72 25.97
N GLU A 119 -8.28 -3.83 26.29
CA GLU A 119 -6.91 -3.82 26.85
C GLU A 119 -5.92 -3.13 25.91
N ARG A 120 -5.96 -3.47 24.61
CA ARG A 120 -5.10 -2.82 23.61
C ARG A 120 -5.39 -1.32 23.46
N ALA A 121 -6.66 -0.93 23.49
CA ALA A 121 -7.05 0.47 23.44
C ALA A 121 -6.53 1.25 24.66
N GLN A 122 -6.63 0.66 25.86
CA GLN A 122 -6.07 1.26 27.08
C GLN A 122 -4.55 1.36 27.02
N GLN A 123 -3.86 0.34 26.53
CA GLN A 123 -2.41 0.38 26.32
C GLN A 123 -2.00 1.48 25.33
N ALA A 124 -2.72 1.63 24.22
CA ALA A 124 -2.48 2.71 23.27
C ALA A 124 -2.70 4.10 23.90
N GLN A 125 -3.75 4.28 24.70
CA GLN A 125 -3.99 5.53 25.43
C GLN A 125 -2.85 5.85 26.41
N ILE A 126 -2.36 4.86 27.16
CA ILE A 126 -1.21 5.05 28.05
C ILE A 126 0.02 5.47 27.25
N GLN A 127 0.29 4.83 26.12
CA GLN A 127 1.41 5.18 25.24
C GLN A 127 1.30 6.60 24.68
N GLU A 128 0.11 7.02 24.25
CA GLU A 128 -0.14 8.40 23.81
C GLU A 128 0.14 9.40 24.93
N HIS A 129 -0.30 9.11 26.16
CA HIS A 129 -0.01 9.93 27.32
C HIS A 129 1.49 9.97 27.65
N GLU A 130 2.21 8.85 27.54
CA GLU A 130 3.65 8.79 27.74
C GLU A 130 4.41 9.60 26.68
N ILE A 131 4.02 9.49 25.41
CA ILE A 131 4.58 10.29 24.32
C ILE A 131 4.34 11.78 24.60
N GLY A 132 3.11 12.16 24.96
CA GLY A 132 2.80 13.55 25.29
C GLY A 132 3.56 14.10 26.50
N ARG A 133 3.87 13.27 27.50
CA ARG A 133 4.76 13.66 28.62
C ARG A 133 6.19 13.86 28.13
N LYS A 134 6.73 12.92 27.35
CA LYS A 134 8.09 13.00 26.78
C LYS A 134 8.25 14.19 25.85
N GLU A 135 7.25 14.50 25.02
CA GLU A 135 7.26 15.69 24.15
C GLU A 135 7.38 16.97 24.97
N LYS A 136 6.57 17.12 26.04
CA LYS A 136 6.65 18.27 26.94
C LYS A 136 7.97 18.35 27.69
N GLU A 137 8.53 17.22 28.12
CA GLU A 137 9.85 17.16 28.75
C GLU A 137 10.95 17.58 27.77
N LEU A 138 10.94 17.10 26.53
CA LEU A 138 11.89 17.48 25.49
C LEU A 138 11.74 18.95 25.07
N GLU A 139 10.51 19.44 25.01
CA GLU A 139 10.23 20.84 24.74
C GLU A 139 10.81 21.73 25.85
N ALA A 140 10.60 21.37 27.12
CA ALA A 140 11.12 22.11 28.25
C ALA A 140 12.67 22.03 28.36
N ASN A 141 13.25 20.84 28.20
CA ASN A 141 14.67 20.60 28.48
C ASN A 141 15.60 20.85 27.28
N VAL A 142 15.10 20.72 26.05
CA VAL A 142 15.94 20.83 24.84
C VAL A 142 15.54 22.04 24.00
N ARG A 143 14.25 22.15 23.63
CA ARG A 143 13.82 23.22 22.70
C ARG A 143 13.91 24.61 23.32
N LYS A 144 13.32 24.82 24.50
CA LYS A 144 13.34 26.13 25.18
C LYS A 144 14.76 26.67 25.46
N PRO A 145 15.71 25.89 26.02
CA PRO A 145 17.06 26.40 26.20
C PRO A 145 17.79 26.62 24.86
N ALA A 146 17.59 25.75 23.86
CA ALA A 146 18.16 25.97 22.54
C ALA A 146 17.62 27.25 21.87
N GLU A 147 16.33 27.54 22.02
CA GLU A 147 15.70 28.78 21.55
C GLU A 147 16.23 30.00 22.30
N ALA A 148 16.41 29.90 23.62
CA ALA A 148 16.98 30.96 24.43
C ALA A 148 18.43 31.28 24.02
N GLU A 149 19.27 30.25 23.80
CA GLU A 149 20.63 30.41 23.29
C GLU A 149 20.65 30.99 21.87
N ARG A 150 19.78 30.52 20.98
CA ARG A 150 19.65 31.07 19.62
C ARG A 150 19.33 32.55 19.66
N PHE A 151 18.32 32.95 20.44
CA PHE A 151 17.93 34.34 20.59
C PHE A 151 19.07 35.18 21.18
N ARG A 152 19.80 34.66 22.18
CA ARG A 152 20.96 35.34 22.75
C ARG A 152 22.05 35.58 21.70
N LEU A 153 22.40 34.57 20.91
CA LEU A 153 23.42 34.69 19.86
C LEU A 153 22.97 35.63 18.74
N GLU A 154 21.71 35.56 18.30
CA GLU A 154 21.14 36.48 17.33
C GLU A 154 21.27 37.93 17.81
N ARG A 155 20.96 38.21 19.09
CA ARG A 155 21.08 39.55 19.67
C ARG A 155 22.52 40.02 19.80
N LEU A 156 23.46 39.14 20.16
CA LEU A 156 24.88 39.47 20.18
C LEU A 156 25.38 39.79 18.77
N ALA A 157 25.04 38.96 17.78
CA ALA A 157 25.42 39.20 16.38
C ALA A 157 24.78 40.48 15.82
N GLU A 158 23.53 40.79 16.17
CA GLU A 158 22.89 42.07 15.84
C GLU A 158 23.62 43.26 16.48
N ALA A 159 23.98 43.15 17.76
CA ALA A 159 24.72 44.19 18.46
C ALA A 159 26.11 44.40 17.83
N GLU A 160 26.84 43.34 17.51
CA GLU A 160 28.14 43.40 16.82
C GLU A 160 28.00 44.03 15.43
N ARG A 161 26.98 43.65 14.66
CA ARG A 161 26.69 44.28 13.35
C ARG A 161 26.45 45.77 13.49
N LEU A 162 25.65 46.19 14.47
CA LEU A 162 25.39 47.61 14.74
C LEU A 162 26.65 48.35 15.18
N GLN A 163 27.49 47.74 16.02
CA GLN A 163 28.78 48.31 16.42
C GLN A 163 29.72 48.50 15.23
N LEU A 164 29.84 47.49 14.36
CA LEU A 164 30.67 47.57 13.16
C LEU A 164 30.17 48.65 12.19
N LEU A 165 28.84 48.76 12.01
CA LEU A 165 28.26 49.83 11.20
C LEU A 165 28.53 51.21 11.80
N ALA A 166 28.32 51.39 13.11
CA ALA A 166 28.59 52.64 13.80
C ALA A 166 30.09 53.02 13.76
N GLN A 167 30.99 52.05 13.90
CA GLN A 167 32.44 52.25 13.74
C GLN A 167 32.78 52.64 12.30
N ALA A 168 32.24 51.94 11.31
CA ALA A 168 32.47 52.26 9.90
C ALA A 168 31.91 53.66 9.53
N GLU A 169 30.76 54.05 10.08
CA GLU A 169 30.20 55.40 9.92
C GLU A 169 31.10 56.46 10.58
N ALA A 170 31.54 56.22 11.82
CA ALA A 170 32.44 57.11 12.54
C ALA A 170 33.79 57.28 11.81
N GLU A 171 34.37 56.19 11.29
CA GLU A 171 35.58 56.23 10.46
C GLU A 171 35.34 56.98 9.15
N ALA A 172 34.21 56.75 8.48
CA ALA A 172 33.84 57.46 7.26
C ALA A 172 33.69 58.97 7.53
N GLU A 173 33.10 59.37 8.66
CA GLU A 173 33.02 60.78 9.08
C GLU A 173 34.38 61.36 9.43
N ALA A 174 35.21 60.63 10.19
CA ALA A 174 36.57 61.05 10.51
C ALA A 174 37.42 61.23 9.23
N MET A 175 37.32 60.33 8.26
CA MET A 175 37.95 60.46 6.95
C MET A 175 37.39 61.65 6.15
N LYS A 176 36.10 61.96 6.23
CA LYS A 176 35.53 63.16 5.59
C LYS A 176 36.09 64.45 6.21
N VAL A 177 36.20 64.53 7.54
CA VAL A 177 36.71 65.71 8.25
C VAL A 177 38.21 65.90 8.00
N THR A 178 39.01 64.83 8.18
CA THR A 178 40.45 64.84 7.90
C THR A 178 40.74 65.06 6.42
N GLY A 179 39.97 64.41 5.54
CA GLY A 179 40.01 64.61 4.09
C GLY A 179 39.67 66.06 3.70
N ALA A 180 38.66 66.68 4.31
CA ALA A 180 38.35 68.09 4.09
C ALA A 180 39.47 69.02 4.58
N ALA A 181 40.10 68.72 5.72
CA ALA A 181 41.25 69.45 6.23
C ALA A 181 42.48 69.28 5.31
N ALA A 182 42.77 68.07 4.84
CA ALA A 182 43.84 67.76 3.90
C ALA A 182 43.60 68.41 2.52
N LEU A 183 42.36 68.40 2.02
CA LEU A 183 41.98 69.12 0.80
C LEU A 183 42.15 70.63 0.95
N ARG A 184 41.81 71.21 2.12
CA ARG A 184 42.08 72.63 2.40
C ARG A 184 43.58 72.93 2.46
N ALA A 185 44.37 72.11 3.16
CA ALA A 185 45.82 72.26 3.23
C ALA A 185 46.47 72.10 1.84
N GLY A 186 46.07 71.10 1.07
CA GLY A 186 46.49 70.88 -0.31
C GLY A 186 46.15 72.06 -1.22
N LYS A 187 44.95 72.64 -1.12
CA LYS A 187 44.58 73.87 -1.84
C LYS A 187 45.49 75.05 -1.48
N CYS A 188 45.86 75.22 -0.21
CA CYS A 188 46.81 76.26 0.20
C CYS A 188 48.21 76.03 -0.38
N VAL A 189 48.70 74.79 -0.37
CA VAL A 189 50.00 74.44 -0.96
C VAL A 189 49.98 74.64 -2.48
N VAL A 190 48.94 74.16 -3.17
CA VAL A 190 48.78 74.32 -4.62
C VAL A 190 48.67 75.80 -4.99
N SER A 191 47.86 76.59 -4.29
CA SER A 191 47.75 78.04 -4.56
C SER A 191 49.03 78.82 -4.24
N ALA A 192 49.82 78.39 -3.24
CA ALA A 192 51.14 78.94 -2.99
C ALA A 192 52.13 78.58 -4.11
N ARG A 193 52.11 77.33 -4.58
CA ARG A 193 52.92 76.89 -5.72
C ARG A 193 52.53 77.60 -7.02
N CYS A 194 51.24 77.70 -7.33
CA CYS A 194 50.75 78.45 -8.49
C CYS A 194 51.16 79.92 -8.42
N ARG A 195 51.13 80.56 -7.24
CA ARG A 195 51.61 81.94 -7.06
C ARG A 195 53.12 82.05 -7.24
N ALA A 196 53.90 81.10 -6.75
CA ALA A 196 55.35 81.05 -6.94
C ALA A 196 55.71 80.84 -8.41
N GLU A 197 55.03 79.92 -9.11
CA GLU A 197 55.20 79.69 -10.55
C GLU A 197 54.76 80.91 -11.37
N ALA A 198 53.67 81.59 -11.00
CA ALA A 198 53.24 82.83 -11.62
C ALA A 198 54.25 83.98 -11.40
N ALA A 199 54.83 84.11 -10.20
CA ALA A 199 55.88 85.09 -9.92
C ALA A 199 57.17 84.78 -10.69
N GLN A 200 57.56 83.51 -10.80
CA GLN A 200 58.69 83.10 -11.64
C GLN A 200 58.43 83.36 -13.12
N ALA A 201 57.22 83.12 -13.62
CA ALA A 201 56.84 83.44 -15.00
C ALA A 201 56.85 84.96 -15.26
N ALA A 202 56.37 85.77 -14.32
CA ALA A 202 56.42 87.23 -14.40
C ALA A 202 57.86 87.76 -14.35
N ALA A 203 58.72 87.21 -13.48
CA ALA A 203 60.14 87.56 -13.42
C ALA A 203 60.87 87.18 -14.72
N LYS A 204 60.54 86.01 -15.30
CA LYS A 204 61.02 85.64 -16.65
C LYS A 204 60.53 86.64 -17.70
N ALA A 205 59.25 87.04 -17.69
CA ALA A 205 58.70 88.02 -18.62
C ALA A 205 59.35 89.41 -18.48
N ALA A 206 59.63 89.86 -17.26
CA ALA A 206 60.34 91.12 -16.99
C ALA A 206 61.81 91.06 -17.48
N ALA A 207 62.51 89.96 -17.21
CA ALA A 207 63.84 89.74 -17.75
C ALA A 207 63.83 89.77 -19.30
N PHE A 208 62.84 89.16 -19.95
CA PHE A 208 62.68 89.24 -21.42
C PHE A 208 62.43 90.66 -21.95
N HIS A 209 61.85 91.56 -21.16
CA HIS A 209 61.64 92.96 -21.56
C HIS A 209 62.92 93.82 -21.49
N GLU A 210 63.85 93.50 -20.60
CA GLU A 210 65.12 94.25 -20.44
C GLU A 210 66.19 93.85 -21.48
N PHE A 211 66.03 92.70 -22.13
CA PHE A 211 66.87 92.28 -23.26
C PHE A 211 66.48 93.00 -24.58
N GLN A 212 66.77 94.30 -24.68
CA GLN A 212 66.51 95.09 -25.91
C GLN A 212 67.58 94.85 -26.99
N GLU A 213 67.16 94.17 -28.07
CA GLU A 213 67.68 94.09 -29.45
C GLU A 213 68.83 93.10 -29.83
N PRO A 214 69.98 92.90 -29.14
CA PRO A 214 70.98 91.92 -29.59
C PRO A 214 70.74 90.49 -29.06
N ALA A 215 70.02 90.30 -27.95
CA ALA A 215 69.76 88.96 -27.38
C ALA A 215 68.59 88.22 -28.07
N VAL A 216 67.60 88.96 -28.60
CA VAL A 216 66.57 88.37 -29.47
C VAL A 216 67.22 87.88 -30.77
N LEU A 217 68.22 88.59 -31.30
CA LEU A 217 68.96 88.17 -32.47
C LEU A 217 69.77 86.89 -32.22
N ASP A 218 70.44 86.75 -31.07
CA ASP A 218 71.17 85.52 -30.71
C ASP A 218 70.24 84.33 -30.45
N MET A 219 69.07 84.55 -29.86
CA MET A 219 68.06 83.50 -29.68
C MET A 219 67.42 83.06 -31.01
N VAL A 220 67.21 83.99 -31.94
CA VAL A 220 66.75 83.71 -33.31
C VAL A 220 67.85 83.02 -34.12
N LEU A 221 69.12 83.41 -34.00
CA LEU A 221 70.26 82.76 -34.66
C LEU A 221 70.48 81.33 -34.14
N ASN A 222 70.29 81.07 -32.84
CA ASN A 222 70.36 79.73 -32.27
C ASN A 222 69.13 78.85 -32.62
N ARG A 223 67.95 79.44 -32.83
CA ARG A 223 66.74 78.71 -33.26
C ARG A 223 66.62 78.54 -34.78
N LEU A 224 67.29 79.38 -35.58
CA LEU A 224 67.31 79.32 -37.05
C LEU A 224 67.69 77.95 -37.63
N PRO A 225 68.71 77.21 -37.13
CA PRO A 225 68.98 75.86 -37.64
C PRO A 225 67.82 74.89 -37.38
N GLN A 226 67.11 75.00 -36.24
CA GLN A 226 65.94 74.15 -35.96
C GLN A 226 64.73 74.48 -36.87
N VAL A 227 64.59 75.74 -37.30
CA VAL A 227 63.56 76.14 -38.27
C VAL A 227 63.94 75.72 -39.69
N ALA A 228 65.22 75.81 -40.08
CA ALA A 228 65.71 75.30 -41.36
C ALA A 228 65.53 73.77 -41.48
N ASP A 229 65.74 73.02 -40.39
CA ASP A 229 65.44 71.58 -40.32
C ASP A 229 63.93 71.31 -40.42
N ALA A 230 63.08 72.07 -39.71
CA ALA A 230 61.63 71.87 -39.75
C ALA A 230 60.99 72.26 -41.11
N VAL A 231 61.57 73.23 -41.84
CA VAL A 231 61.10 73.65 -43.18
C VAL A 231 61.63 72.75 -44.31
N SER A 232 62.82 72.16 -44.16
CA SER A 232 63.36 71.22 -45.14
C SER A 232 62.75 69.81 -45.04
N GLN A 233 62.25 69.41 -43.86
CA GLN A 233 61.57 68.13 -43.68
C GLN A 233 60.40 67.87 -44.67
N PRO A 234 59.43 68.79 -44.90
CA PRO A 234 58.34 68.55 -45.83
C PRO A 234 58.72 68.63 -47.33
N LEU A 235 59.84 69.27 -47.69
CA LEU A 235 60.34 69.33 -49.09
C LEU A 235 61.17 68.09 -49.45
N LEU A 236 61.89 67.51 -48.49
CA LEU A 236 62.55 66.19 -48.63
C LEU A 236 61.53 65.04 -48.65
N SER A 237 60.35 65.23 -48.04
CA SER A 237 59.28 64.23 -47.97
C SER A 237 58.15 64.44 -48.98
N ALA A 238 58.39 65.13 -50.10
CA ALA A 238 57.46 65.19 -51.23
C ALA A 238 57.75 64.05 -52.23
N PRO A 239 56.97 62.96 -52.25
CA PRO A 239 57.17 61.85 -53.19
C PRO A 239 56.73 62.22 -54.60
N CYS A 240 57.64 62.03 -55.56
CA CYS A 240 57.32 61.93 -56.97
C CYS A 240 56.24 60.83 -57.15
N ILE A 241 55.13 61.18 -57.77
CA ILE A 241 54.08 60.22 -58.15
C ILE A 241 54.58 59.44 -59.38
N SER A 242 54.93 58.16 -59.18
CA SER A 242 54.86 57.07 -60.19
C SER A 242 55.33 55.71 -59.62
N ILE A 243 54.34 54.88 -59.24
CA ILE A 243 54.22 53.40 -59.42
C ILE A 243 55.17 52.43 -58.64
N CYS A 244 54.54 51.70 -57.68
CA CYS A 244 54.79 50.33 -57.15
C CYS A 244 56.14 49.94 -56.49
N PRO A 245 56.18 48.89 -55.64
CA PRO A 245 55.15 48.27 -54.80
C PRO A 245 55.63 48.00 -53.34
N TYR A 246 54.72 47.62 -52.44
CA TYR A 246 54.97 47.15 -51.06
C TYR A 246 55.70 48.12 -50.12
N MET A 247 54.99 48.68 -49.13
CA MET A 247 55.38 48.54 -47.72
C MET A 247 54.34 49.17 -46.79
N SER A 248 53.89 48.34 -45.86
CA SER A 248 53.00 48.64 -44.74
C SER A 248 53.76 49.29 -43.59
N LEU A 249 53.20 50.34 -42.97
CA LEU A 249 53.73 50.92 -41.73
C LEU A 249 52.88 50.47 -40.53
N TRP A 250 53.52 49.83 -39.55
CA TRP A 250 52.93 49.44 -38.27
C TRP A 250 53.17 50.52 -37.22
N VAL A 251 52.14 50.85 -36.42
CA VAL A 251 52.31 51.65 -35.19
C VAL A 251 51.89 50.79 -34.01
N SER A 252 52.83 50.59 -33.08
CA SER A 252 52.71 49.74 -31.90
C SER A 252 52.38 50.57 -30.66
N ILE A 253 51.30 50.22 -29.96
CA ILE A 253 50.96 50.73 -28.63
C ILE A 253 50.54 49.54 -27.75
N CYS A 254 51.52 48.78 -27.25
CA CYS A 254 51.46 47.91 -26.06
C CYS A 254 50.59 46.59 -26.08
N PRO A 255 50.87 45.61 -25.19
CA PRO A 255 51.43 44.32 -25.62
C PRO A 255 50.48 43.11 -25.78
N TYR A 256 49.15 43.23 -25.83
CA TYR A 256 48.27 42.05 -26.04
C TYR A 256 47.01 42.26 -26.89
N ARG A 257 46.89 43.33 -27.70
CA ARG A 257 45.79 43.43 -28.67
C ARG A 257 46.11 44.40 -29.81
N PHE A 258 46.08 43.90 -31.05
CA PHE A 258 46.14 44.71 -32.26
C PHE A 258 44.72 44.94 -32.79
N LEU A 259 44.37 46.19 -33.08
CA LEU A 259 43.06 46.57 -33.62
C LEU A 259 43.27 47.06 -35.06
N TYR A 260 42.84 46.24 -36.02
CA TYR A 260 42.86 46.55 -37.43
C TYR A 260 41.54 47.24 -37.80
N VAL A 261 41.59 48.52 -38.16
CA VAL A 261 40.42 49.27 -38.63
C VAL A 261 40.63 49.65 -40.10
N PRO A 262 40.00 48.94 -41.05
CA PRO A 262 39.99 49.34 -42.44
C PRO A 262 38.97 50.44 -42.69
N ILE A 263 39.41 51.51 -43.34
CA ILE A 263 38.56 52.57 -43.90
C ILE A 263 38.04 52.03 -45.25
N CYS A 264 36.74 51.71 -45.27
CA CYS A 264 35.90 51.38 -46.43
C CYS A 264 36.05 52.39 -47.61
N PRO A 265 35.48 52.16 -48.82
CA PRO A 265 34.40 51.19 -49.15
C PRO A 265 34.58 50.44 -50.50
N TYR A 266 34.25 49.15 -50.54
CA TYR A 266 33.56 48.41 -51.62
C TYR A 266 33.90 46.91 -51.44
N MET A 267 32.84 46.11 -51.29
CA MET A 267 32.80 44.65 -51.25
C MET A 267 33.03 43.90 -49.91
N PRO A 268 32.31 42.77 -49.73
CA PRO A 268 31.96 42.19 -48.43
C PRO A 268 33.04 41.27 -47.83
N LEU A 269 33.06 41.21 -46.50
CA LEU A 269 33.94 40.34 -45.72
C LEU A 269 33.47 38.86 -45.82
N LYS A 270 34.20 38.03 -46.56
CA LYS A 270 34.10 36.56 -46.49
C LYS A 270 35.21 36.06 -45.57
N VAL A 271 34.86 35.51 -44.41
CA VAL A 271 35.79 34.82 -43.52
C VAL A 271 35.70 33.32 -43.79
N PRO A 272 36.77 32.66 -44.28
CA PRO A 272 36.86 31.20 -44.29
C PRO A 272 37.31 30.71 -42.91
N ILE A 273 36.42 30.00 -42.21
CA ILE A 273 36.81 28.97 -41.25
C ILE A 273 37.03 27.71 -42.11
N GLY A 274 38.14 27.01 -41.89
CA GLY A 274 38.68 25.99 -42.80
C GLY A 274 37.67 24.97 -43.34
N SER A 275 37.96 24.51 -44.56
CA SER A 275 37.26 23.46 -45.33
C SER A 275 35.80 23.23 -44.94
N CYS A 276 34.91 23.94 -45.64
CA CYS A 276 33.45 23.73 -45.66
C CYS A 276 32.64 24.50 -44.59
N MET A 277 32.44 25.82 -44.78
CA MET A 277 31.17 26.58 -44.64
C MET A 277 31.38 28.03 -44.18
N SER A 278 30.63 28.99 -44.76
CA SER A 278 30.53 30.38 -44.28
C SER A 278 29.07 30.88 -44.35
N LEU A 279 28.54 31.41 -43.24
CA LEU A 279 27.21 32.04 -43.14
C LEU A 279 27.25 33.53 -43.50
N CYS A 280 26.21 34.03 -44.17
CA CYS A 280 25.96 35.45 -44.45
C CYS A 280 24.77 35.96 -43.62
N PHE A 281 24.90 37.13 -43.00
CA PHE A 281 23.80 37.86 -42.37
C PHE A 281 23.47 39.13 -43.19
N TYR A 282 22.18 39.34 -43.43
CA TYR A 282 21.60 40.60 -43.90
C TYR A 282 20.71 41.16 -42.79
N LEU A 283 20.76 42.47 -42.55
CA LEU A 283 19.65 43.19 -41.92
C LEU A 283 19.25 44.39 -42.76
N CYS A 284 17.93 44.48 -42.92
CA CYS A 284 17.19 45.18 -43.94
C CYS A 284 16.90 46.65 -43.56
N ASN A 285 16.42 47.39 -44.55
CA ASN A 285 16.37 48.84 -44.64
C ASN A 285 14.97 49.42 -44.32
N THR A 286 14.96 50.73 -44.00
CA THR A 286 13.95 51.79 -44.30
C THR A 286 12.63 51.88 -43.50
N PRO A 287 11.89 53.03 -43.56
CA PRO A 287 12.29 54.44 -43.81
C PRO A 287 11.58 55.49 -42.88
N TYR A 288 12.02 56.76 -42.85
CA TYR A 288 11.30 57.95 -43.38
C TYR A 288 11.86 59.32 -42.90
N SER A 289 12.07 60.25 -43.87
CA SER A 289 12.00 61.74 -43.87
C SER A 289 12.81 62.54 -42.81
N ARG A 290 13.59 63.58 -43.15
CA ARG A 290 13.45 64.60 -44.20
C ARG A 290 14.84 65.17 -44.55
#